data_AF-A0A2T3E9M6-F1
#
_entry.id   AF-A0A2T3E9M6-F1
#
_cell.length_a   1.000
_cell.length_b   1.000
_cell.length_c   1.000
_cell.angle_alpha   90.00
_cell.angle_beta   90.00
_cell.angle_gamma   90.00
#
_symmetry.space_group_name_H-M   'P 1'
#
loop_
_entity.id
_entity.type
_entity.pdbx_description
1 polymer ?
#
loop_
_entity_poly.entity_id
_entity_poly.type
_entity_poly.pdbx_seq_one_letter_code
_entity_poly.pdbx_strand_id
1 'polypeptide(L)'
;MTMNQILNVSRNDDGQFEIVDQRGKVVEGPFDTNAAAWKALDRLDHRDVNVPEKRSSNKKVLWGKPEKGKSKKSLKREQKIAARQEKQMKRDAAKAPGWVRSIAAKKFDPAGERAFRDYRLGTFGPASEVRRIDPEQYLRERGGKL
;
A
#
# COMPACT_ATOMS: atom_id res chain seq x y z
N MET A 1 13.66 -37.00 -7.21
CA MET A 1 14.00 -37.02 -5.77
C MET A 1 15.39 -36.45 -5.62
N THR A 2 15.51 -35.15 -5.36
CA THR A 2 16.80 -34.53 -5.02
C THR A 2 17.18 -35.00 -3.61
N MET A 3 18.33 -35.63 -3.46
CA MET A 3 18.82 -36.05 -2.16
C MET A 3 19.37 -34.82 -1.44
N ASN A 4 18.64 -34.33 -0.43
CA ASN A 4 19.14 -33.28 0.47
C ASN A 4 20.35 -33.84 1.22
N GLN A 5 21.55 -33.47 0.79
CA GLN A 5 22.78 -33.77 1.52
C GLN A 5 22.85 -32.82 2.71
N ILE A 6 22.84 -33.37 3.92
CA ILE A 6 22.97 -32.57 5.14
C ILE A 6 24.47 -32.32 5.36
N LEU A 7 24.87 -31.06 5.30
CA LEU A 7 26.25 -30.61 5.47
C LEU A 7 26.37 -29.89 6.81
N ASN A 8 27.40 -30.22 7.58
CA ASN A 8 27.69 -29.64 8.88
C ASN A 8 28.98 -28.82 8.82
N VAL A 9 29.06 -27.73 9.58
CA VAL A 9 30.31 -26.97 9.77
C VAL A 9 30.97 -27.48 11.05
N SER A 10 32.17 -28.06 10.96
CA SER A 10 32.97 -28.49 12.11
C SER A 10 34.24 -27.66 12.24
N ARG A 11 34.78 -27.61 13.45
CA ARG A 11 36.06 -26.93 13.75
C ARG A 11 37.16 -27.98 13.90
N ASN A 12 38.25 -27.82 13.16
CA ASN A 12 39.42 -28.68 13.24
C ASN A 12 40.33 -28.31 14.42
N ASP A 13 41.27 -29.20 14.73
CA ASP A 13 42.24 -29.03 15.83
C ASP A 13 43.13 -27.80 15.65
N ASP A 14 43.35 -27.36 14.42
CA ASP A 14 44.08 -26.12 14.06
C ASP A 14 43.23 -24.85 14.23
N GLY A 15 41.99 -24.99 14.70
CA GLY A 15 41.08 -23.87 14.93
C GLY A 15 40.36 -23.35 13.69
N GLN A 16 40.63 -23.92 12.52
CA GLN A 16 39.98 -23.64 11.23
C GLN A 16 38.62 -24.35 11.11
N PHE A 17 37.76 -23.88 10.22
CA PHE A 17 36.41 -24.40 10.01
C PHE A 17 36.31 -25.15 8.69
N GLU A 18 35.75 -26.35 8.70
CA GLU A 18 35.56 -27.16 7.48
C GLU A 18 34.08 -27.52 7.32
N ILE A 19 33.65 -27.71 6.07
CA ILE A 19 32.31 -28.20 5.75
C ILE A 19 32.41 -29.71 5.53
N VAL A 20 31.70 -30.46 6.36
CA VAL A 20 31.79 -31.92 6.41
C VAL A 20 30.40 -32.52 6.14
N ASP A 21 30.34 -33.57 5.33
CA ASP A 21 29.13 -34.35 5.09
C ASP A 21 28.75 -35.17 6.35
N GLN A 22 27.52 -35.65 6.46
CA GLN A 22 27.08 -36.53 7.55
C GLN A 22 27.98 -37.76 7.77
N ARG A 23 28.73 -38.15 6.74
CA ARG A 23 29.66 -39.28 6.74
C ARG A 23 31.08 -38.92 7.22
N GLY A 24 31.30 -37.69 7.69
CA GLY A 24 32.62 -37.24 8.16
C GLY A 24 33.61 -36.92 7.04
N LYS A 25 33.15 -36.84 5.78
CA LYS A 25 34.00 -36.51 4.64
C LYS A 25 34.02 -35.00 4.43
N VAL A 26 35.21 -34.42 4.38
CA VAL A 26 35.42 -32.99 4.07
C VAL A 26 34.99 -32.71 2.63
N VAL A 27 34.06 -31.77 2.46
CA VAL A 27 33.46 -31.37 1.18
C VAL A 27 34.11 -30.09 0.65
N GLU A 28 34.33 -29.12 1.53
CA GLU A 28 34.98 -27.86 1.19
C GLU A 28 35.90 -27.42 2.32
N GLY A 29 37.03 -26.83 1.93
CA GLY A 29 38.29 -26.81 2.67
C GLY A 29 38.31 -25.98 3.97
N PRO A 30 39.52 -25.77 4.53
CA PRO A 30 39.68 -25.04 5.78
C PRO A 30 39.44 -23.55 5.57
N PHE A 31 38.43 -23.03 6.25
CA PHE A 31 38.10 -21.63 6.35
C PHE A 31 38.67 -21.04 7.64
N ASP A 32 39.33 -19.90 7.53
CA ASP A 32 39.89 -19.20 8.70
C ASP A 32 38.82 -18.63 9.64
N THR A 33 37.58 -18.46 9.14
CA THR A 33 36.47 -17.88 9.92
C THR A 33 35.19 -18.69 9.78
N ASN A 34 34.45 -18.81 10.88
CA ASN A 34 33.13 -19.46 10.92
C ASN A 34 32.18 -18.83 9.88
N ALA A 35 32.20 -17.51 9.76
CA ALA A 35 31.37 -16.78 8.80
C ALA A 35 31.69 -17.17 7.33
N ALA A 36 32.96 -17.41 6.99
CA ALA A 36 33.33 -17.86 5.66
C ALA A 36 32.81 -19.28 5.38
N ALA A 37 32.87 -20.17 6.38
CA ALA A 37 32.30 -21.52 6.27
C ALA A 37 30.78 -21.50 6.09
N TRP A 38 30.04 -20.69 6.86
CA TRP A 38 28.59 -20.53 6.68
C TRP A 38 28.23 -19.94 5.30
N LYS A 39 28.99 -18.97 4.82
CA LYS A 39 28.77 -18.38 3.48
C LYS A 39 29.03 -19.40 2.36
N ALA A 40 30.05 -20.24 2.51
CA ALA A 40 30.34 -21.31 1.56
C ALA A 40 29.25 -22.39 1.59
N LEU A 41 28.73 -22.73 2.77
CA LEU A 41 27.60 -23.65 2.92
C LEU A 41 26.33 -23.11 2.24
N ASP A 42 25.99 -21.84 2.46
CA ASP A 42 24.83 -21.18 1.82
C ASP A 42 24.92 -21.21 0.29
N ARG A 43 26.14 -21.06 -0.25
CA ARG A 43 26.42 -21.21 -1.68
C ARG A 43 26.24 -22.65 -2.19
N LEU A 44 26.55 -23.65 -1.36
CA LEU A 44 26.39 -25.07 -1.71
C LEU A 44 24.92 -25.51 -1.65
N ASP A 45 24.15 -25.00 -0.69
CA ASP A 45 22.72 -25.27 -0.54
C ASP A 45 21.92 -24.59 -1.67
N HIS A 46 22.33 -23.40 -2.10
CA HIS A 46 21.71 -22.66 -3.20
C HIS A 46 22.18 -23.06 -4.60
N ARG A 47 22.66 -24.29 -4.80
CA ARG A 47 23.02 -24.88 -6.11
C ARG A 47 21.83 -25.10 -7.07
N ASP A 48 20.80 -24.27 -7.03
CA ASP A 48 20.02 -23.95 -8.23
C ASP A 48 20.86 -23.02 -9.12
N VAL A 49 21.87 -23.61 -9.76
CA VAL A 49 22.91 -23.00 -10.64
C VAL A 49 22.38 -22.17 -11.82
N ASN A 50 21.06 -21.99 -11.95
CA ASN A 50 20.41 -21.25 -13.03
C ASN A 50 19.72 -19.95 -12.60
N VAL A 51 19.80 -19.58 -11.31
CA VAL A 51 19.20 -18.32 -10.84
C VAL A 51 20.30 -17.28 -10.62
N PRO A 52 20.41 -16.25 -11.47
CA PRO A 52 21.40 -15.20 -11.27
C PRO A 52 21.16 -14.50 -9.92
N GLU A 53 22.25 -14.25 -9.20
CA GLU A 53 22.25 -13.59 -7.89
C GLU A 53 21.43 -12.30 -7.95
N LYS A 54 20.26 -12.33 -7.30
CA LYS A 54 19.35 -11.18 -7.29
C LYS A 54 20.02 -10.07 -6.48
N ARG A 55 20.50 -9.04 -7.17
CA ARG A 55 21.05 -7.83 -6.53
C ARG A 55 20.07 -7.33 -5.47
N SER A 56 20.45 -7.46 -4.19
CA SER A 56 19.69 -6.94 -3.06
C SER A 56 19.47 -5.44 -3.27
N SER A 57 18.21 -5.00 -3.28
CA SER A 57 17.88 -3.61 -3.62
C SER A 57 18.37 -2.66 -2.52
N ASN A 58 19.27 -1.75 -2.89
CA ASN A 58 19.91 -0.77 -1.98
C ASN A 58 18.97 0.33 -1.43
N LYS A 59 17.65 0.11 -1.42
CA LYS A 59 16.71 1.09 -0.85
C LYS A 59 16.72 0.95 0.67
N LYS A 60 17.19 2.00 1.35
CA LYS A 60 17.10 2.12 2.81
C LYS A 60 15.63 2.04 3.22
N VAL A 61 15.27 1.01 3.98
CA VAL A 61 13.98 0.96 4.67
C VAL A 61 14.32 0.90 6.15
N LEU A 62 14.09 1.99 6.89
CA LEU A 62 14.32 1.98 8.34
C LEU A 62 13.28 1.08 9.03
N TRP A 63 12.01 1.14 8.60
CA TRP A 63 10.93 0.19 8.94
C TRP A 63 9.86 0.23 7.83
N GLY A 64 9.32 -0.91 7.39
CA GLY A 64 8.21 -0.98 6.40
C GLY A 64 8.43 -1.90 5.18
N LYS A 65 7.37 -2.16 4.40
CA LYS A 65 7.47 -2.87 3.10
C LYS A 65 7.97 -1.88 2.03
N PRO A 66 8.97 -2.23 1.20
CA PRO A 66 9.43 -1.33 0.14
C PRO A 66 8.30 -1.08 -0.84
N GLU A 67 7.86 0.18 -0.97
CA GLU A 67 6.93 0.54 -2.02
C GLU A 67 7.56 0.28 -3.39
N LYS A 68 6.88 -0.53 -4.19
CA LYS A 68 7.20 -0.71 -5.61
C LYS A 68 6.95 0.64 -6.29
N GLY A 69 8.01 1.42 -6.44
CA GLY A 69 7.94 2.72 -7.11
C GLY A 69 7.22 2.59 -8.45
N LYS A 70 6.23 3.46 -8.69
CA LYS A 70 5.45 3.47 -9.92
C LYS A 70 6.39 3.55 -11.13
N SER A 71 6.17 2.70 -12.14
CA SER A 71 6.97 2.76 -13.36
C SER A 71 6.82 4.12 -14.04
N LYS A 72 7.89 4.61 -14.68
CA LYS A 72 7.86 5.88 -15.45
C LYS A 72 6.72 5.91 -16.48
N LYS A 73 6.34 4.73 -17.01
CA LYS A 73 5.21 4.56 -17.94
C LYS A 73 3.84 4.76 -17.27
N SER A 74 3.65 4.30 -16.03
CA SER A 74 2.38 4.52 -15.31
C SER A 74 2.22 6.00 -14.93
N LEU A 75 3.29 6.66 -14.46
CA LEU A 75 3.27 8.08 -14.14
C LEU A 75 2.90 8.95 -15.36
N LYS A 76 3.50 8.68 -16.53
CA LYS A 76 3.14 9.38 -17.78
C LYS A 76 1.68 9.13 -18.19
N ARG A 77 1.15 7.92 -17.95
CA ARG A 77 -0.24 7.58 -18.28
C ARG A 77 -1.22 8.32 -17.36
N GLU A 78 -0.93 8.37 -16.07
CA GLU A 78 -1.72 9.12 -15.07
C GLU A 78 -1.77 10.61 -15.42
N GLN A 79 -0.63 11.23 -15.74
CA GLN A 79 -0.58 12.64 -16.17
C GLN A 79 -1.41 12.89 -17.44
N LYS A 80 -1.36 11.99 -18.42
CA LYS A 80 -2.14 12.11 -19.67
C LYS A 80 -3.65 11.99 -19.43
N ILE A 81 -4.06 11.16 -18.47
CA ILE A 81 -5.46 11.02 -18.06
C ILE A 81 -5.93 12.30 -17.35
N ALA A 82 -5.16 12.79 -16.38
CA ALA A 82 -5.47 14.03 -15.67
C ALA A 82 -5.62 15.22 -16.64
N ALA A 83 -4.69 15.38 -17.59
CA ALA A 83 -4.76 16.45 -18.59
C ALA A 83 -6.00 16.32 -19.52
N ARG A 84 -6.45 15.09 -19.82
CA ARG A 84 -7.68 14.87 -20.58
C ARG A 84 -8.92 15.23 -19.77
N GLN A 85 -8.97 14.83 -18.50
CA GLN A 85 -10.06 15.15 -17.59
C GLN A 85 -10.19 16.66 -17.37
N GLU A 86 -9.06 17.36 -17.19
CA GLU A 86 -9.06 18.82 -17.04
C GLU A 86 -9.61 19.52 -18.30
N LYS A 87 -9.17 19.09 -19.49
CA LYS A 87 -9.70 19.63 -20.76
C LYS A 87 -11.19 19.37 -20.92
N GLN A 88 -11.65 18.19 -20.52
CA GLN A 88 -13.07 17.81 -20.59
C GLN A 88 -13.90 18.67 -19.63
N MET A 89 -13.46 18.80 -18.37
CA MET A 89 -14.09 19.69 -17.38
C MET A 89 -14.21 21.13 -17.88
N LYS A 90 -13.16 21.70 -18.49
CA LYS A 90 -13.21 23.07 -19.03
C LYS A 90 -14.26 23.21 -20.14
N ARG A 91 -14.38 22.21 -21.02
CA ARG A 91 -15.38 22.19 -22.10
C ARG A 91 -16.79 22.07 -21.54
N ASP A 92 -16.99 21.19 -20.56
CA ASP A 92 -18.30 20.95 -19.97
C ASP A 92 -18.75 22.15 -19.12
N ALA A 93 -17.83 22.82 -18.42
CA ALA A 93 -18.10 24.09 -17.74
C ALA A 93 -18.51 25.21 -18.73
N ALA A 94 -17.86 25.29 -19.89
CA ALA A 94 -18.23 26.25 -20.94
C ALA A 94 -19.59 25.92 -21.57
N LYS A 95 -19.94 24.63 -21.69
CA LYS A 95 -21.24 24.16 -22.18
C LYS A 95 -22.35 24.20 -21.14
N ALA A 96 -22.03 24.37 -19.86
CA ALA A 96 -23.02 24.37 -18.78
C ALA A 96 -24.05 25.50 -19.00
N PRO A 97 -25.36 25.24 -18.81
CA PRO A 97 -26.38 26.27 -18.90
C PRO A 97 -26.07 27.47 -18.00
N GLY A 98 -26.46 28.68 -18.43
CA GLY A 98 -26.13 29.93 -17.74
C GLY A 98 -26.53 29.95 -16.26
N TRP A 99 -27.66 29.30 -15.91
CA TRP A 99 -28.13 29.17 -14.53
C TRP A 99 -27.25 28.26 -13.65
N VAL A 100 -26.61 27.24 -14.24
CA VAL A 100 -25.63 26.38 -13.53
C VAL A 100 -24.35 27.16 -13.26
N ARG A 101 -23.88 27.94 -14.24
CA ARG A 101 -22.69 28.80 -14.08
C ARG A 101 -22.89 29.89 -13.03
N SER A 102 -24.07 30.52 -12.99
CA SER A 102 -24.37 31.57 -12.01
C SER A 102 -24.57 31.03 -10.60
N ILE A 103 -25.17 29.85 -10.41
CA ILE A 103 -25.23 29.18 -9.10
C ILE A 103 -23.82 28.79 -8.63
N ALA A 104 -23.01 28.21 -9.52
CA ALA A 104 -21.64 27.84 -9.21
C ALA A 104 -20.82 29.08 -8.85
N ALA A 105 -20.82 30.15 -9.64
CA ALA A 105 -20.10 31.39 -9.33
C ALA A 105 -20.55 32.03 -8.01
N LYS A 106 -21.84 31.96 -7.68
CA LYS A 106 -22.38 32.50 -6.41
C LYS A 106 -21.99 31.66 -5.18
N LYS A 107 -21.55 30.41 -5.36
CA LYS A 107 -21.19 29.47 -4.29
C LYS A 107 -19.75 28.97 -4.37
N PHE A 108 -19.00 29.40 -5.38
CA PHE A 108 -17.62 28.99 -5.60
C PHE A 108 -16.73 29.84 -4.72
N ASP A 109 -16.24 29.22 -3.65
CA ASP A 109 -15.19 29.77 -2.83
C ASP A 109 -13.83 29.28 -3.36
N PRO A 110 -12.96 30.16 -3.88
CA PRO A 110 -11.65 29.78 -4.39
C PRO A 110 -10.68 29.32 -3.29
N ALA A 111 -10.93 29.64 -2.01
CA ALA A 111 -10.14 29.16 -0.88
C ALA A 111 -10.57 27.77 -0.39
N GLY A 112 -11.76 27.29 -0.82
CA GLY A 112 -12.27 25.98 -0.43
C GLY A 112 -12.76 25.89 1.02
N GLU A 113 -12.94 27.02 1.71
CA GLU A 113 -13.60 27.12 3.01
C GLU A 113 -15.11 26.94 2.81
N ARG A 114 -15.51 25.71 2.48
CA ARG A 114 -16.91 25.31 2.59
C ARG A 114 -17.29 25.43 4.06
N ALA A 115 -17.89 26.55 4.43
CA ALA A 115 -18.52 26.74 5.73
C ALA A 115 -19.58 25.65 5.91
N PHE A 116 -19.18 24.56 6.57
CA PHE A 116 -20.07 23.49 6.95
C PHE A 116 -21.08 24.12 7.92
N ARG A 117 -22.36 24.09 7.55
CA ARG A 117 -23.42 24.70 8.35
C ARG A 117 -23.84 23.72 9.43
N ASP A 118 -23.03 23.65 10.49
CA ASP A 118 -23.29 22.81 11.66
C ASP A 118 -24.71 23.01 12.21
N TYR A 119 -25.21 24.24 12.20
CA TYR A 119 -26.54 24.59 12.73
C TYR A 119 -27.73 24.00 11.97
N ARG A 120 -27.56 23.47 10.75
CA ARG A 120 -28.67 22.91 9.96
C ARG A 120 -28.90 21.42 10.26
N LEU A 121 -27.90 20.75 10.79
CA LEU A 121 -28.05 19.43 11.40
C LEU A 121 -28.32 19.72 12.87
N GLY A 122 -29.59 19.74 13.27
CA GLY A 122 -29.90 19.75 14.70
C GLY A 122 -29.12 18.66 15.44
N THR A 123 -28.90 18.81 16.74
CA THR A 123 -28.14 17.86 17.56
C THR A 123 -28.80 16.48 17.51
N PHE A 124 -28.39 15.61 16.59
CA PHE A 124 -28.79 14.20 16.57
C PHE A 124 -27.96 13.45 17.62
N GLY A 125 -28.19 13.78 18.90
CA GLY A 125 -27.61 13.10 20.05
C GLY A 125 -28.71 12.54 20.93
N PRO A 126 -28.38 11.65 21.89
CA PRO A 126 -29.34 11.06 22.83
C PRO A 126 -30.08 12.11 23.71
N ALA A 127 -29.65 13.37 23.66
CA ALA A 127 -30.27 14.51 24.33
C ALA A 127 -31.27 15.30 23.43
N SER A 128 -31.51 14.92 22.17
CA SER A 128 -32.59 15.54 21.41
C SER A 128 -33.93 15.07 21.96
N GLU A 129 -34.84 16.00 22.29
CA GLU A 129 -36.23 15.67 22.61
C GLU A 129 -36.84 14.90 21.43
N VAL A 130 -36.95 13.57 21.58
CA VAL A 130 -37.75 12.75 20.68
C VAL A 130 -39.19 13.14 20.94
N ARG A 131 -39.74 14.08 20.16
CA ARG A 131 -41.19 14.33 20.13
C ARG A 131 -41.87 13.02 19.75
N ARG A 132 -42.58 12.42 20.69
CA ARG A 132 -43.56 11.38 20.39
C ARG A 132 -44.68 12.04 19.59
N ILE A 133 -44.64 11.83 18.29
CA ILE A 133 -45.67 12.30 17.38
C ILE A 133 -46.73 11.21 17.32
N ASP A 134 -47.97 11.57 17.64
CA ASP A 134 -49.11 10.70 17.39
C ASP A 134 -49.42 10.75 15.87
N PRO A 135 -49.25 9.65 15.13
CA PRO A 135 -49.23 9.66 13.66
C PRO A 135 -50.54 10.18 13.05
N GLU A 136 -51.67 9.96 13.72
CA GLU A 136 -52.98 10.46 13.26
C GLU A 136 -53.09 11.98 13.32
N GLN A 137 -52.54 12.59 14.38
CA GLN A 137 -52.54 14.05 14.54
C GLN A 137 -51.63 14.72 13.50
N TYR A 138 -50.48 14.12 13.25
CA TYR A 138 -49.51 14.62 12.26
C TYR A 138 -50.04 14.54 10.83
N LEU A 139 -50.74 13.45 10.47
CA LEU A 139 -51.33 13.30 9.15
C LEU A 139 -52.49 14.29 8.95
N ARG A 140 -53.33 14.53 9.97
CA ARG A 140 -54.38 15.56 9.91
C ARG A 140 -53.80 16.97 9.72
N GLU A 141 -52.75 17.32 10.47
CA GLU A 141 -52.10 18.64 10.38
C GLU A 141 -51.39 18.84 9.02
N ARG A 142 -50.83 17.78 8.43
CA ARG A 142 -50.14 17.80 7.13
C ARG A 142 -51.06 17.54 5.93
N GLY A 143 -52.35 17.32 6.15
CA GLY A 143 -53.34 17.04 5.10
C GLY A 143 -53.16 15.67 4.43
N GLY A 144 -52.46 14.74 5.06
CA GLY A 144 -52.33 13.36 4.60
C GLY A 144 -53.56 12.53 4.99
N LYS A 145 -53.98 11.63 4.12
CA LYS A 145 -54.93 10.55 4.47
C LYS A 145 -54.15 9.27 4.76
N LEU A 146 -54.62 8.51 5.75
CA LEU A 146 -54.15 7.15 6.04
C LEU A 146 -54.41 6.22 4.85
#